data_AF-A0A3R7RRN8-F1
#
_entry.id   AF-A0A3R7RRN8-F1
#
_cell.length_a   1.000
_cell.length_b   1.000
_cell.length_c   1.000
_cell.angle_alpha   90.00
_cell.angle_beta   90.00
_cell.angle_gamma   90.00
#
_symmetry.space_group_name_H-M   'P 1'
#
loop_
_entity.id
_entity.type
_entity.pdbx_description
1 polymer ?
#
loop_
_entity_poly.entity_id
_entity_poly.type
_entity_poly.pdbx_seq_one_letter_code
_entity_poly.pdbx_strand_id
1 'polypeptide(L)'
;MWGNKSSQDNTDVYFTFVLKLRASHLWVAPYSSYQQFLYDTIVRHQKNGWNYQQIAEWLNENDYKTPRGHKFLNAHAQSIVKKKHLRDARLTKRYPPRLSDFAISFVDKTLINKTSD
;
A
#
# COMPACT_ATOMS: atom_id res chain seq x y z
N MET A 1 -19.78 45.23 42.56
CA MET A 1 -19.88 45.60 41.13
C MET A 1 -18.58 45.24 40.43
N TRP A 2 -18.49 44.07 39.80
CA TRP A 2 -17.43 43.74 38.85
C TRP A 2 -18.04 42.80 37.82
N GLY A 3 -18.55 43.39 36.73
CA GLY A 3 -19.08 42.63 35.60
C GLY A 3 -17.92 42.03 34.81
N ASN A 4 -17.79 40.71 34.86
CA ASN A 4 -16.96 39.96 33.91
C ASN A 4 -17.54 40.16 32.52
N LYS A 5 -16.97 41.09 31.74
CA LYS A 5 -17.18 41.10 30.29
C LYS A 5 -16.42 39.90 29.74
N SER A 6 -17.13 38.82 29.43
CA SER A 6 -16.62 37.80 28.51
C SER A 6 -16.29 38.51 27.20
N SER A 7 -15.01 38.66 26.86
CA SER A 7 -14.63 39.08 25.51
C SER A 7 -15.34 38.16 24.53
N GLN A 8 -16.24 38.71 23.72
CA GLN A 8 -16.82 37.97 22.61
C GLN A 8 -15.67 37.67 21.66
N ASP A 9 -15.23 36.42 21.65
CA ASP A 9 -14.18 35.97 20.75
C ASP A 9 -14.75 35.96 19.33
N ASN A 10 -14.67 37.11 18.67
CA ASN A 10 -15.28 37.37 17.37
C ASN A 10 -14.44 36.86 16.21
N THR A 11 -13.22 36.36 16.46
CA THR A 11 -12.31 35.91 15.41
C THR A 11 -12.04 34.42 15.56
N ASP A 12 -12.39 33.64 14.54
CA ASP A 12 -11.95 32.25 14.45
C ASP A 12 -10.58 32.19 13.75
N VAL A 13 -9.68 31.38 14.30
CA VAL A 13 -8.35 31.14 13.73
C VAL A 13 -8.30 29.72 13.19
N TYR A 14 -7.97 29.57 11.91
CA TYR A 14 -7.79 28.27 11.28
C TYR A 14 -6.32 28.07 10.93
N PHE A 15 -5.80 26.90 11.28
CA PHE A 15 -4.53 26.41 10.77
C PHE A 15 -4.80 25.30 9.76
N THR A 16 -4.44 25.54 8.51
CA THR A 16 -4.69 24.62 7.39
C THR A 16 -3.38 24.12 6.82
N PHE A 17 -3.36 22.86 6.42
CA PHE A 17 -2.24 22.23 5.72
C PHE A 17 -2.73 21.06 4.88
N VAL A 18 -1.88 20.61 3.96
CA VAL A 18 -2.13 19.45 3.10
C VAL A 18 -1.30 18.27 3.59
N LEU A 19 -1.96 17.16 3.92
CA LEU A 19 -1.31 15.89 4.26
C LEU A 19 -1.39 14.92 3.08
N LYS A 20 -0.23 14.54 2.54
CA LYS A 20 -0.11 13.51 1.49
C LYS A 20 0.37 12.19 2.10
N LEU A 21 -0.51 11.19 2.09
CA LEU A 21 -0.24 9.82 2.53
C LEU A 21 -0.18 8.88 1.34
N ARG A 22 0.79 7.95 1.33
CA ARG A 22 0.87 6.89 0.32
C ARG A 22 0.96 5.52 0.97
N ALA A 23 -0.10 4.74 0.85
CA ALA A 23 -0.22 3.41 1.44
C ALA A 23 -0.40 2.34 0.35
N SER A 24 0.67 2.06 -0.41
CA SER A 24 0.65 1.09 -1.53
C SER A 24 0.36 -0.36 -1.11
N HIS A 25 0.49 -0.66 0.18
CA HIS A 25 0.22 -1.97 0.76
C HIS A 25 -1.27 -2.23 1.04
N LEU A 26 -2.13 -1.20 0.96
CA LEU A 26 -3.58 -1.35 1.17
C LEU A 26 -4.32 -1.78 -0.10
N TRP A 27 -3.75 -1.55 -1.27
CA TRP A 27 -4.33 -1.92 -2.57
C TRP A 27 -3.63 -3.14 -3.17
N VAL A 28 -4.06 -4.33 -2.75
CA VAL A 28 -3.34 -5.59 -3.04
C VAL A 28 -4.32 -6.71 -3.32
N ALA A 29 -4.23 -7.27 -4.53
CA ALA A 29 -4.92 -8.53 -4.82
C ALA A 29 -4.38 -9.65 -3.91
N PRO A 30 -5.28 -10.49 -3.35
CA PRO A 30 -4.86 -11.62 -2.53
C PRO A 30 -3.95 -12.54 -3.33
N TYR A 31 -2.89 -13.03 -2.69
CA TYR A 31 -2.03 -14.06 -3.27
C TYR A 31 -2.65 -15.40 -2.90
N SER A 32 -3.05 -16.18 -3.89
CA SER A 32 -3.76 -17.44 -3.63
C SER A 32 -2.86 -18.46 -2.93
N SER A 33 -3.47 -19.38 -2.19
CA SER A 33 -2.77 -20.50 -1.54
C SER A 33 -1.95 -21.31 -2.53
N TYR A 34 -2.47 -21.55 -3.73
CA TYR A 34 -1.75 -22.27 -4.79
C TYR A 34 -0.51 -21.51 -5.28
N GLN A 35 -0.62 -20.18 -5.47
CA GLN A 35 0.54 -19.37 -5.84
C GLN A 35 1.62 -19.39 -4.74
N GLN A 36 1.21 -19.37 -3.46
CA GLN A 36 2.13 -19.50 -2.32
C GLN A 36 2.81 -20.86 -2.29
N PHE A 37 2.05 -21.95 -2.45
CA PHE A 37 2.56 -23.30 -2.58
C PHE A 37 3.62 -23.42 -3.69
N LEU A 38 3.34 -22.88 -4.88
CA LEU A 38 4.28 -22.91 -6.00
C LEU A 38 5.57 -22.18 -5.67
N TYR A 39 5.48 -20.98 -5.10
CA TYR A 39 6.65 -20.20 -4.69
C TYR A 39 7.49 -20.95 -3.64
N ASP A 40 6.87 -21.44 -2.57
CA ASP A 40 7.57 -22.12 -1.48
C ASP A 40 8.24 -23.40 -1.96
N THR A 41 7.58 -24.14 -2.84
CA THR A 41 8.13 -25.34 -3.46
C THR A 41 9.35 -25.03 -4.31
N ILE A 42 9.26 -24.01 -5.19
CA ILE A 42 10.39 -23.60 -6.04
C ILE A 42 11.59 -23.17 -5.18
N VAL A 43 11.36 -22.31 -4.16
CA VAL A 43 12.42 -21.83 -3.27
C VAL A 43 13.06 -22.99 -2.49
N ARG A 44 12.27 -23.97 -2.04
CA ARG A 44 12.79 -25.17 -1.36
C ARG A 44 13.71 -25.98 -2.27
N HIS A 45 13.33 -26.24 -3.51
CA HIS A 45 14.20 -26.96 -4.44
C HIS A 45 15.46 -26.15 -4.81
N GLN A 46 15.38 -24.83 -4.93
CA GLN A 46 16.56 -23.99 -5.13
C GLN A 46 17.54 -24.07 -3.94
N LYS A 47 17.03 -24.08 -2.70
CA LYS A 47 17.86 -24.29 -1.51
C LYS A 47 18.55 -25.66 -1.51
N ASN A 48 17.94 -26.65 -2.14
CA ASN A 48 18.50 -27.98 -2.35
C ASN A 48 19.46 -28.05 -3.57
N GLY A 49 19.77 -26.91 -4.22
CA GLY A 49 20.74 -26.83 -5.32
C GLY A 49 20.16 -27.09 -6.71
N TRP A 50 18.84 -27.18 -6.86
CA TRP A 50 18.23 -27.47 -8.16
C TRP A 50 18.16 -26.23 -9.04
N ASN A 51 18.34 -26.42 -10.35
CA ASN A 51 18.13 -25.36 -11.33
C ASN A 51 16.65 -25.26 -11.73
N TYR A 52 16.26 -24.14 -12.38
CA TYR A 52 14.86 -23.91 -12.74
C TYR A 52 14.28 -24.91 -13.75
N GLN A 53 15.12 -25.57 -14.54
CA GLN A 53 14.66 -26.60 -15.47
C GLN A 53 14.25 -27.86 -14.72
N GLN A 54 15.11 -28.37 -13.83
CA GLN A 54 14.82 -29.52 -12.97
C GLN A 54 13.56 -29.29 -12.13
N ILE A 55 13.39 -28.07 -11.60
CA ILE A 55 12.20 -27.69 -10.84
C ILE A 55 10.94 -27.70 -11.71
N ALA A 56 11.03 -27.20 -12.94
CA ALA A 56 9.89 -27.21 -13.87
C ALA A 56 9.50 -28.63 -14.28
N GLU A 57 10.49 -29.51 -14.52
CA GLU A 57 10.29 -30.93 -14.81
C GLU A 57 9.60 -31.63 -13.63
N TRP A 58 10.12 -31.48 -12.41
CA TRP A 58 9.51 -32.06 -11.21
C TRP A 58 8.07 -31.57 -10.98
N LEU A 59 7.79 -30.27 -11.20
CA LEU A 59 6.43 -29.74 -11.09
C LEU A 59 5.50 -30.40 -12.11
N ASN A 60 5.95 -30.61 -13.34
CA ASN A 60 5.16 -31.28 -14.37
C ASN A 60 4.96 -32.77 -14.06
N GLU A 61 5.97 -33.46 -13.54
CA GLU A 61 5.91 -34.88 -13.14
C GLU A 61 4.94 -35.12 -11.99
N ASN A 62 4.76 -34.13 -11.11
CA ASN A 62 3.80 -34.16 -10.01
C ASN A 62 2.44 -33.55 -10.39
N ASP A 63 2.13 -33.45 -11.68
CA ASP A 63 0.87 -32.93 -12.24
C ASP A 63 0.51 -31.48 -11.85
N TYR A 64 1.48 -30.69 -11.38
CA TYR A 64 1.26 -29.27 -11.12
C TYR A 64 1.25 -28.47 -12.42
N LYS A 65 0.28 -27.56 -12.53
CA LYS A 65 0.15 -26.63 -13.66
C LYS A 65 0.41 -25.20 -13.22
N THR A 66 0.79 -24.33 -14.15
CA THR A 66 0.83 -22.90 -13.86
C THR A 66 -0.54 -22.40 -13.38
N PRO A 67 -0.64 -21.25 -12.71
CA PRO A 67 -1.93 -20.68 -12.33
C PRO A 67 -2.91 -20.47 -13.49
N ARG A 68 -2.43 -20.50 -14.74
CA ARG A 68 -3.23 -20.40 -15.98
C ARG A 68 -3.48 -21.75 -16.66
N GLY A 69 -3.09 -22.87 -16.05
CA GLY A 69 -3.34 -24.22 -16.55
C GLY A 69 -2.32 -24.77 -17.56
N HIS A 70 -1.24 -24.05 -17.87
CA HIS A 70 -0.18 -24.54 -18.77
C HIS A 70 0.88 -25.38 -18.02
N LYS A 71 1.60 -26.24 -18.76
CA LYS A 71 2.80 -26.92 -18.26
C LYS A 71 3.89 -25.92 -17.85
N PHE A 72 4.74 -26.32 -16.93
CA PHE A 72 5.88 -25.53 -16.49
C PHE A 72 7.02 -25.58 -17.50
N LEU A 73 7.55 -24.40 -17.79
CA LEU A 73 8.84 -24.18 -18.44
C LEU A 73 9.80 -23.56 -17.41
N ASN A 74 11.11 -23.62 -17.65
CA ASN A 74 12.09 -23.00 -16.73
C ASN A 74 11.74 -21.51 -16.44
N ALA A 75 11.28 -20.80 -17.47
CA ALA A 75 10.98 -19.37 -17.38
C ALA A 75 9.78 -19.11 -16.47
N HIS A 76 8.85 -20.07 -16.37
CA HIS A 76 7.69 -19.95 -15.50
C HIS A 76 8.12 -20.00 -14.03
N ALA A 77 8.97 -20.97 -13.66
CA ALA A 77 9.50 -21.10 -12.31
C ALA A 77 10.31 -19.85 -11.91
N GLN A 78 11.18 -19.37 -12.79
CA GLN A 78 11.94 -18.13 -12.57
C GLN A 78 11.02 -16.90 -12.42
N SER A 79 10.00 -16.79 -13.27
CA SER A 79 9.04 -15.67 -13.23
C SER A 79 8.27 -15.63 -11.92
N ILE A 80 7.88 -16.78 -11.37
CA ILE A 80 7.17 -16.87 -10.08
C ILE A 80 8.01 -16.27 -8.96
N VAL A 81 9.28 -16.70 -8.83
CA VAL A 81 10.20 -16.19 -7.80
C VAL A 81 10.41 -14.68 -7.97
N LYS A 82 10.74 -14.23 -9.19
CA LYS A 82 10.96 -12.81 -9.48
C LYS A 82 9.74 -11.95 -9.13
N LYS A 83 8.54 -12.39 -9.52
CA LYS A 83 7.29 -11.66 -9.25
C LYS A 83 6.95 -11.63 -7.77
N LYS A 84 7.23 -12.70 -7.02
CA LYS A 84 7.04 -12.72 -5.56
C LYS A 84 7.94 -11.70 -4.88
N HIS A 85 9.23 -11.65 -5.22
CA HIS A 85 10.15 -10.67 -4.64
C HIS A 85 9.72 -9.23 -4.95
N LEU A 86 9.32 -8.94 -6.19
CA LEU A 86 8.81 -7.61 -6.55
C LEU A 86 7.52 -7.25 -5.80
N ARG A 87 6.63 -8.22 -5.61
CA ARG A 87 5.41 -8.04 -4.80
C ARG A 87 5.78 -7.70 -3.37
N ASP A 88 6.64 -8.50 -2.73
CA ASP A 88 7.01 -8.30 -1.33
C ASP A 88 7.73 -6.97 -1.13
N ALA A 89 8.64 -6.59 -2.02
CA ALA A 89 9.28 -5.28 -1.99
C ALA A 89 8.27 -4.12 -2.07
N ARG A 90 7.23 -4.25 -2.90
CA ARG A 90 6.16 -3.24 -3.00
C ARG A 90 5.30 -3.16 -1.74
N LEU A 91 5.03 -4.30 -1.09
CA LEU A 91 4.20 -4.36 0.12
C LEU A 91 4.92 -3.85 1.35
N THR A 92 6.21 -4.13 1.46
CA THR A 92 7.03 -3.70 2.60
C THR A 92 7.46 -2.23 2.47
N LYS A 93 7.36 -1.64 1.27
CA LYS A 93 7.74 -0.24 1.04
C LYS A 93 6.83 0.73 1.79
N ARG A 94 7.42 1.47 2.73
CA ARG A 94 6.77 2.59 3.43
C ARG A 94 7.15 3.91 2.75
N TYR A 95 6.15 4.79 2.63
CA TYR A 95 6.35 6.15 2.15
C TYR A 95 6.15 7.10 3.33
N PRO A 96 7.11 8.00 3.61
CA PRO A 96 6.94 8.97 4.67
C PRO A 96 5.78 9.91 4.35
N PRO A 97 4.97 10.30 5.36
CA PRO A 97 3.95 11.32 5.18
C PRO A 97 4.61 12.63 4.77
N ARG A 98 3.95 13.39 3.89
CA ARG A 98 4.40 14.73 3.52
C ARG A 98 3.34 15.74 3.93
N LEU A 99 3.76 16.75 4.67
CA LEU A 99 2.96 17.92 4.99
C LEU A 99 3.42 19.07 4.09
N SER A 100 2.47 19.79 3.50
CA SER A 100 2.73 20.96 2.66
C SER A 100 1.62 22.01 2.84
N ASP A 101 1.79 23.16 2.19
CA ASP A 101 0.73 24.17 2.02
C ASP A 101 0.16 24.67 3.35
N PHE A 102 1.05 24.97 4.28
CA PHE A 102 0.70 25.52 5.59
C PHE A 102 0.19 26.94 5.46
N ALA A 103 -0.97 27.22 6.07
CA ALA A 103 -1.58 28.54 6.10
C ALA A 103 -2.30 28.77 7.43
N ILE A 104 -2.37 30.03 7.83
CA ILE A 104 -3.19 30.51 8.94
C ILE A 104 -4.19 31.50 8.35
N SER A 105 -5.47 31.32 8.64
CA SER A 105 -6.52 32.25 8.26
C SER A 105 -7.33 32.70 9.47
N PHE A 106 -7.80 33.94 9.41
CA PHE A 106 -8.60 34.57 10.45
C PHE A 106 -9.98 34.89 9.86
N VAL A 107 -11.05 34.49 10.54
CA VAL A 107 -12.43 34.76 10.11
C VAL A 107 -13.12 35.59 11.19
N ASP A 108 -13.50 36.81 10.82
CA ASP A 108 -14.27 37.70 11.70
C ASP A 108 -15.77 37.37 11.61
N LYS A 109 -16.31 36.82 12.69
CA LYS A 109 -17.71 36.43 12.84
C LYS A 109 -18.67 37.61 12.82
N THR A 110 -18.20 38.85 13.04
CA THR A 110 -19.06 40.05 13.00
C THR A 110 -19.56 40.40 11.60
N LEU A 111 -18.92 39.88 10.56
CA LEU A 111 -19.28 40.12 9.16
C LEU A 111 -20.38 39.15 8.67
N ILE A 112 -20.57 38.02 9.33
CA ILE A 112 -21.52 36.96 8.92
C ILE A 112 -22.96 37.31 9.34
N ASN A 113 -23.13 38.02 10.46
CA ASN A 113 -24.44 38.40 11.03
C ASN A 113 -25.08 39.64 10.37
N LYS A 114 -24.52 40.16 9.27
CA LYS A 114 -25.02 41.38 8.59
C LYS A 114 -25.86 41.12 7.34
N THR A 115 -26.02 39.86 6.92
CA THR A 115 -26.64 39.48 5.63
C THR A 115 -28.05 38.93 5.73
N SER A 116 -28.81 39.33 6.75
CA SER A 116 -30.25 39.05 6.85
C SER A 116 -31.01 40.37 6.94
N ASP A 117 -31.28 40.96 5.77
CA ASP A 117 -32.33 41.94 5.48
C ASP A 117 -32.72 41.81 4.00
#